data_AF-A0A0B1RTG1-F1
#
_entry.id   AF-A0A0B1RTG1-F1
#
_cell.length_a   1.000
_cell.length_b   1.000
_cell.length_c   1.000
_cell.angle_alpha   90.00
_cell.angle_beta   90.00
_cell.angle_gamma   90.00
#
_symmetry.space_group_name_H-M   'P 1'
#
loop_
_entity.id
_entity.type
_entity.pdbx_description
1 polymer ?
#
loop_
_entity_poly.entity_id
_entity_poly.type
_entity_poly.pdbx_seq_one_letter_code
_entity_poly.pdbx_strand_id
1 'polypeptide(L)'
;MSEKVEAYLAKSKKAAKGDIADIWLKFEQLYSRKLWHQLTQEIRAAQANPEFVASINLKEFYDGFISEFEHRINALQLVEIVLPIAKFIFDQNKEAAYEFLTKIEKT
;
A
#
# COMPACT_ATOMS: atom_id res chain seq x y z
N MET A 1 5.21 16.05 -4.75
CA MET A 1 4.44 14.80 -4.69
C MET A 1 4.54 14.17 -6.07
N SER A 2 4.55 12.84 -6.17
CA SER A 2 4.56 12.21 -7.48
C SER A 2 3.13 12.23 -8.04
N GLU A 3 2.97 12.81 -9.23
CA GLU A 3 1.66 13.00 -9.88
C GLU A 3 0.85 11.70 -10.00
N LYS A 4 1.57 10.56 -10.16
CA LYS A 4 1.00 9.20 -10.14
C LYS A 4 0.34 8.84 -8.82
N VAL A 5 0.98 9.17 -7.69
CA VAL A 5 0.47 8.87 -6.34
C VAL A 5 -0.79 9.68 -6.07
N GLU A 6 -0.77 10.97 -6.39
CA GLU A 6 -1.94 11.84 -6.23
C GLU A 6 -3.12 11.36 -7.08
N ALA A 7 -2.88 10.99 -8.34
CA ALA A 7 -3.90 10.42 -9.20
C ALA A 7 -4.47 9.10 -8.64
N TYR A 8 -3.60 8.23 -8.11
CA TYR A 8 -4.00 6.95 -7.52
C TYR A 8 -4.83 7.13 -6.24
N LEU A 9 -4.38 8.01 -5.33
CA LEU A 9 -5.09 8.36 -4.09
C LEU A 9 -6.45 8.99 -4.40
N ALA A 10 -6.51 9.94 -5.33
CA ALA A 10 -7.76 10.59 -5.73
C ALA A 10 -8.76 9.60 -6.36
N LYS A 11 -8.27 8.68 -7.21
CA LYS A 11 -9.10 7.61 -7.80
C LYS A 11 -9.63 6.67 -6.73
N SER A 12 -8.76 6.20 -5.84
CA SER A 12 -9.12 5.25 -4.78
C SER A 12 -10.09 5.85 -3.76
N LYS A 13 -9.90 7.13 -3.39
CA LYS A 13 -10.80 7.90 -2.53
C LYS A 13 -12.19 8.09 -3.13
N LYS A 14 -12.29 8.31 -4.45
CA LYS A 14 -13.58 8.40 -5.16
C LYS A 14 -14.33 7.07 -5.24
N ALA A 15 -13.59 5.97 -5.35
CA ALA A 15 -14.16 4.63 -5.38
C ALA A 15 -14.58 4.16 -3.97
N ALA A 16 -13.88 4.62 -2.94
CA ALA A 16 -14.14 4.33 -1.55
C ALA A 16 -15.43 4.98 -1.03
N LYS A 17 -16.12 4.31 -0.11
CA LYS A 17 -17.29 4.81 0.61
C LYS A 17 -17.09 4.64 2.11
N GLY A 18 -17.68 5.55 2.90
CA GLY A 18 -17.66 5.49 4.36
C GLY A 18 -16.25 5.51 4.94
N ASP A 19 -15.98 4.61 5.88
CA ASP A 19 -14.73 4.50 6.63
C ASP A 19 -13.49 4.30 5.74
N ILE A 20 -13.62 3.64 4.59
CA ILE A 20 -12.50 3.45 3.65
C ILE A 20 -12.05 4.79 3.06
N ALA A 21 -12.97 5.73 2.83
CA ALA A 21 -12.61 7.05 2.30
C ALA A 21 -11.82 7.89 3.32
N ASP A 22 -12.09 7.71 4.61
CA ASP A 22 -11.32 8.34 5.69
C ASP A 22 -9.89 7.79 5.75
N ILE A 23 -9.71 6.47 5.57
CA ILE A 23 -8.39 5.85 5.47
C ILE A 23 -7.58 6.46 4.31
N TRP A 24 -8.17 6.60 3.13
CA TRP A 24 -7.50 7.24 1.98
C TRP A 24 -7.14 8.71 2.24
N LEU A 25 -8.01 9.45 2.92
CA LEU A 25 -7.72 10.83 3.33
C LEU A 25 -6.52 10.89 4.29
N LYS A 26 -6.43 9.97 5.26
CA LYS A 26 -5.28 9.89 6.16
C LYS A 26 -3.99 9.57 5.43
N PHE A 27 -4.01 8.64 4.46
CA PHE A 27 -2.84 8.34 3.63
C PHE A 27 -2.34 9.58 2.89
N GLU A 28 -3.24 10.33 2.26
CA GLU A 28 -2.92 11.58 1.56
C GLU A 28 -2.29 12.61 2.50
N GLN A 29 -2.85 12.80 3.70
CA GLN A 29 -2.31 13.74 4.69
C GLN A 29 -0.93 13.31 5.20
N LEU A 30 -0.76 12.04 5.56
CA LEU A 30 0.51 11.49 6.06
C LEU A 30 1.61 11.55 4.98
N TYR A 31 1.26 11.23 3.73
CA TYR A 31 2.15 11.34 2.58
C TYR A 31 2.54 12.79 2.31
N SER A 32 1.58 13.73 2.34
CA SER A 32 1.81 15.16 2.17
C SER A 32 2.77 15.73 3.20
N ARG A 33 2.62 15.29 4.46
CA ARG A 33 3.50 15.67 5.57
C ARG A 33 4.81 14.88 5.62
N LYS A 34 5.03 13.95 4.67
CA LYS A 34 6.21 13.06 4.59
C LYS A 34 6.41 12.25 5.87
N LEU A 35 5.33 11.87 6.54
CA LEU A 35 5.34 11.08 7.77
C LEU A 35 5.38 9.59 7.44
N TRP A 36 6.52 9.13 6.89
CA TRP A 36 6.66 7.77 6.36
C TRP A 36 6.40 6.68 7.40
N HIS A 37 6.88 6.88 8.62
CA HIS A 37 6.66 5.91 9.70
C HIS A 37 5.17 5.76 10.02
N GLN A 38 4.47 6.88 10.29
CA GLN A 38 3.04 6.87 10.54
C GLN A 38 2.25 6.34 9.34
N LEU A 39 2.69 6.64 8.12
CA LEU A 39 2.05 6.16 6.89
C LEU A 39 2.09 4.63 6.83
N THR A 40 3.23 4.00 7.09
CA THR A 40 3.32 2.53 7.11
C THR A 40 2.47 1.89 8.20
N GLN A 41 2.36 2.53 9.37
CA GLN A 41 1.49 2.06 10.46
C GLN A 41 0.01 2.12 10.05
N GLU A 42 -0.41 3.23 9.44
CA GLU A 42 -1.78 3.38 8.97
C GLU A 42 -2.09 2.40 7.83
N ILE A 43 -1.13 2.15 6.93
CA ILE A 43 -1.27 1.13 5.88
C ILE A 43 -1.47 -0.25 6.49
N ARG A 44 -0.68 -0.60 7.51
CA ARG A 44 -0.85 -1.88 8.20
C ARG A 44 -2.21 -1.98 8.87
N ALA A 45 -2.68 -0.91 9.51
CA ALA A 45 -4.00 -0.86 10.12
C ALA A 45 -5.09 -1.05 9.04
N ALA A 46 -4.96 -0.41 7.88
CA ALA A 46 -5.87 -0.60 6.75
C ALA A 46 -5.83 -2.04 6.21
N GLN A 47 -4.64 -2.66 6.09
CA GLN A 47 -4.49 -4.05 5.67
C GLN A 47 -5.06 -5.05 6.68
N ALA A 48 -5.11 -4.69 7.96
CA ALA A 48 -5.79 -5.48 8.98
C ALA A 48 -7.32 -5.43 8.84
N ASN A 49 -7.87 -4.43 8.14
CA ASN A 49 -9.30 -4.34 7.85
C ASN A 49 -9.63 -5.18 6.61
N PRO A 50 -10.36 -6.31 6.76
CA PRO A 50 -10.69 -7.17 5.64
C PRO A 50 -11.57 -6.48 4.59
N GLU A 51 -12.42 -5.53 4.99
CA GLU A 51 -13.24 -4.73 4.07
C GLU A 51 -12.39 -3.84 3.16
N PHE A 52 -11.33 -3.24 3.70
CA PHE A 52 -10.38 -2.45 2.92
C PHE A 52 -9.67 -3.33 1.90
N VAL A 53 -9.08 -4.44 2.36
CA VAL A 53 -8.35 -5.38 1.51
C VAL A 53 -9.24 -5.99 0.43
N ALA A 54 -10.50 -6.30 0.74
CA ALA A 54 -11.46 -6.81 -0.24
C ALA A 54 -11.91 -5.75 -1.25
N SER A 55 -11.90 -4.48 -0.87
CA SER A 55 -12.32 -3.37 -1.73
C SER A 55 -11.24 -2.93 -2.73
N ILE A 56 -9.98 -3.33 -2.56
CA ILE A 56 -8.85 -2.81 -3.35
C ILE A 56 -7.93 -3.92 -3.83
N ASN A 57 -7.22 -3.69 -4.93
CA ASN A 57 -6.17 -4.60 -5.36
C ASN A 57 -4.85 -4.22 -4.67
N LEU A 58 -4.39 -5.07 -3.74
CA LEU A 58 -3.15 -4.85 -2.98
C LEU A 58 -1.91 -4.77 -3.88
N LYS A 59 -1.92 -5.44 -5.04
CA LYS A 59 -0.81 -5.38 -6.00
C LYS A 59 -0.72 -4.01 -6.67
N GLU A 60 -1.84 -3.47 -7.14
CA GLU A 60 -1.89 -2.10 -7.70
C GLU A 60 -1.59 -1.05 -6.64
N PHE A 61 -2.01 -1.30 -5.40
CA PHE A 61 -1.68 -0.42 -4.28
C PHE A 61 -0.18 -0.35 -4.01
N TYR A 62 0.54 -1.48 -4.11
CA TYR A 62 1.98 -1.46 -4.02
C TYR A 62 2.63 -0.62 -5.13
N ASP A 63 2.27 -0.92 -6.38
CA ASP A 63 2.89 -0.30 -7.56
C ASP A 63 2.58 1.20 -7.68
N GLY A 64 1.34 1.60 -7.36
CA GLY A 64 0.88 2.98 -7.46
C GLY A 64 1.17 3.85 -6.26
N PHE A 65 1.45 3.27 -5.08
CA PHE A 65 1.63 4.03 -3.84
C PHE A 65 2.86 3.63 -3.02
N ILE A 66 2.99 2.37 -2.61
CA ILE A 66 4.05 1.94 -1.69
C ILE A 66 5.44 2.08 -2.34
N SER A 67 5.56 1.76 -3.63
CA SER A 67 6.85 1.77 -4.33
C SER A 67 7.50 3.16 -4.39
N GLU A 68 6.71 4.22 -4.24
CA GLU A 68 7.22 5.58 -4.23
C GLU A 68 7.95 5.97 -2.94
N PHE A 69 7.67 5.31 -1.82
CA PHE A 69 8.32 5.61 -0.54
C PHE A 69 9.03 4.41 0.08
N GLU A 70 9.10 3.26 -0.61
CA GLU A 70 9.81 2.06 -0.13
C GLU A 70 11.28 2.37 0.26
N HIS A 71 11.94 3.25 -0.51
CA HIS A 71 13.31 3.71 -0.25
C HIS A 71 13.46 4.73 0.90
N ARG A 72 12.33 5.21 1.47
CA ARG A 72 12.31 6.18 2.57
C ARG A 72 12.06 5.53 3.93
N ILE A 73 11.69 4.25 3.96
CA ILE A 73 11.36 3.50 5.17
C ILE A 73 12.39 2.38 5.40
N ASN A 74 12.47 1.91 6.64
CA ASN A 74 13.34 0.79 6.96
C ASN A 74 12.81 -0.52 6.39
N ALA A 75 13.72 -1.43 6.02
CA ALA A 75 13.40 -2.75 5.46
C ALA A 75 12.40 -3.54 6.31
N LEU A 76 12.50 -3.47 7.64
CA LEU A 76 11.54 -4.14 8.53
C LEU A 76 10.11 -3.62 8.33
N GLN A 77 9.94 -2.29 8.27
CA GLN A 77 8.62 -1.68 8.09
C GLN A 77 8.05 -2.00 6.71
N LEU A 78 8.91 -2.01 5.70
CA LEU A 78 8.56 -2.42 4.34
C LEU A 78 8.03 -3.86 4.38
N VAL A 79 8.84 -4.83 4.82
CA VAL A 79 8.47 -6.25 4.90
C VAL A 79 7.12 -6.46 5.59
N GLU A 80 6.87 -5.76 6.70
CA GLU A 80 5.60 -5.90 7.42
C GLU A 80 4.36 -5.46 6.62
N ILE A 81 4.47 -4.46 5.73
CA ILE A 81 3.36 -4.05 4.85
C ILE A 81 3.34 -4.84 3.53
N VAL A 82 4.47 -5.39 3.07
CA VAL A 82 4.49 -6.19 1.83
C VAL A 82 4.16 -7.67 2.02
N LEU A 83 4.39 -8.25 3.20
CA LEU A 83 4.00 -9.63 3.51
C LEU A 83 2.52 -9.94 3.22
N PRO A 84 1.54 -9.15 3.73
CA PRO A 84 0.13 -9.39 3.42
C PRO A 84 -0.19 -9.21 1.92
N ILE A 85 0.50 -8.30 1.22
CA ILE A 85 0.36 -8.09 -0.22
C ILE A 85 0.88 -9.30 -0.99
N ALA A 86 2.07 -9.80 -0.65
CA ALA A 86 2.66 -10.98 -1.25
C ALA A 86 1.77 -12.20 -1.05
N LYS A 87 1.18 -12.35 0.15
CA LYS A 87 0.22 -13.43 0.44
C LYS A 87 -1.05 -13.32 -0.42
N PHE A 88 -1.58 -12.12 -0.60
CA PHE A 88 -2.72 -11.86 -1.50
C PHE A 88 -2.39 -12.21 -2.95
N ILE A 89 -1.22 -11.77 -3.44
CA ILE A 89 -0.75 -12.10 -4.79
C ILE A 89 -0.56 -13.61 -4.93
N PHE A 90 -0.02 -14.29 -3.92
CA PHE A 90 0.23 -15.73 -3.94
C PHE A 90 -1.06 -16.54 -4.06
N ASP A 91 -2.13 -16.11 -3.39
CA ASP A 91 -3.45 -16.73 -3.47
C ASP A 91 -4.02 -16.67 -4.90
N GLN A 92 -3.76 -15.57 -5.62
CA GLN A 92 -4.21 -15.39 -7.00
C GLN A 92 -3.26 -16.00 -8.04
N ASN A 93 -1.95 -15.81 -7.87
CA ASN A 93 -0.91 -16.27 -8.77
C ASN A 93 0.41 -16.48 -8.01
N LYS A 94 0.79 -17.76 -7.84
CA LYS A 94 1.99 -18.15 -7.12
C LYS A 94 3.28 -17.63 -7.76
N GLU A 95 3.39 -17.69 -9.09
CA GLU A 95 4.59 -17.26 -9.82
C GLU A 95 4.82 -15.75 -9.64
N ALA A 96 3.76 -14.96 -9.78
CA ALA A 96 3.82 -13.51 -9.58
C ALA A 96 4.22 -13.11 -8.16
N ALA A 97 3.87 -13.92 -7.15
CA ALA A 97 4.26 -13.67 -5.77
C ALA A 97 5.76 -13.92 -5.53
N TYR A 98 6.33 -14.95 -6.16
CA TYR A 98 7.78 -15.19 -6.09
C TYR A 98 8.58 -14.06 -6.76
N GLU A 99 8.14 -13.60 -7.93
CA GLU A 99 8.75 -12.44 -8.60
C GLU A 99 8.66 -11.19 -7.73
N PHE A 100 7.50 -10.98 -7.09
CA PHE A 100 7.27 -9.86 -6.19
C PHE A 100 8.22 -9.90 -4.99
N LEU A 101 8.31 -11.02 -4.27
CA LEU A 101 9.21 -11.16 -3.13
C LEU A 101 10.69 -11.01 -3.52
N THR A 102 11.08 -11.55 -4.68
CA THR A 102 12.44 -11.39 -5.22
C THR A 102 12.77 -9.93 -5.51
N LYS A 103 11.78 -9.14 -5.94
CA LYS A 103 11.95 -7.69 -6.15
C LYS A 103 12.21 -6.98 -4.82
N ILE A 104 11.42 -7.29 -3.79
CA ILE A 104 11.57 -6.69 -2.44
C ILE A 104 12.93 -7.04 -1.81
N GLU A 105 13.44 -8.25 -2.05
CA GLU A 105 14.77 -8.66 -1.57
C GLU A 105 15.91 -7.82 -2.17
N LYS A 106 15.71 -7.25 -3.37
CA LYS A 106 16.72 -6.49 -4.11
C LYS A 106 16.65 -4.97 -3.95
N THR A 107 15.58 -4.45 -3.34
CA THR A 107 15.43 -3.01 -2.98
C THR A 107 16.28 -2.69 -1.76
#